data_AF-A0A1Q7Z687-F1
#
_entry.id   AF-A0A1Q7Z687-F1
#
_cell.length_a   1.000
_cell.length_b   1.000
_cell.length_c   1.000
_cell.angle_alpha   90.00
_cell.angle_beta   90.00
_cell.angle_gamma   90.00
#
_symmetry.space_group_name_H-M   'P 1'
#
loop_
_entity.id
_entity.type
_entity.pdbx_description
1 polymer ?
#
loop_
_entity_poly.entity_id
_entity_poly.type
_entity_poly.pdbx_seq_one_letter_code
_entity_poly.pdbx_strand_id
1 'polypeptide(L)'
;MATDEELRWADSESLEVWAPIHAWRTLAALHAEEAIEPLLSLLKDVDENDDDWVLEEMPEVYGRIGPAAIPALAAYMADTTHLTWARVTAVSGLEKIAQMHPESRDESVAVLTEQLKGYEDDDIDVTTSVIESLVKLKAVEAAPLMERAFAADRVDTFAMGDWYEVQVELGLKSEEEALEERRNQAVVQSVLSNIGAGGSLSVSANAYTRHTSRRSGGDRKKAKNKMAKQSRKKNKKRR
;
A
#
# COMPACT_ATOMS: atom_id res chain seq x y z
N MET A 1 -10.91 -17.10 20.91
CA MET A 1 -11.81 -16.69 19.81
C MET A 1 -11.12 -15.80 18.79
N ALA A 2 -10.70 -14.57 19.13
CA ALA A 2 -10.11 -13.66 18.14
C ALA A 2 -8.83 -14.19 17.48
N THR A 3 -8.00 -14.92 18.21
CA THR A 3 -6.75 -15.52 17.70
C THR A 3 -6.82 -17.05 17.61
N ASP A 4 -8.04 -17.60 17.60
CA ASP A 4 -8.25 -19.05 17.64
C ASP A 4 -8.07 -19.67 16.26
N GLU A 5 -7.01 -20.46 16.12
CA GLU A 5 -6.61 -21.06 14.85
C GLU A 5 -7.60 -22.13 14.36
N GLU A 6 -8.17 -22.92 15.27
CA GLU A 6 -9.15 -23.95 14.91
C GLU A 6 -10.43 -23.31 14.36
N LEU A 7 -10.90 -22.23 14.98
CA LEU A 7 -12.05 -21.49 14.46
C LEU A 7 -11.71 -20.81 13.13
N ARG A 8 -10.55 -20.17 13.00
CA ARG A 8 -10.17 -19.42 11.80
C ARG A 8 -10.04 -20.30 10.55
N TRP A 9 -9.61 -21.54 10.73
CA TRP A 9 -9.43 -22.52 9.65
C TRP A 9 -10.49 -23.63 9.65
N ALA A 10 -11.63 -23.40 10.31
CA ALA A 10 -12.78 -24.29 10.25
C ALA A 10 -13.32 -24.43 8.82
N ASP A 11 -14.23 -25.39 8.61
CA ASP A 11 -14.88 -25.59 7.31
C ASP A 11 -15.51 -24.29 6.81
N SER A 12 -15.24 -23.91 5.56
CA SER A 12 -15.74 -22.67 4.97
C SER A 12 -17.27 -22.61 4.88
N GLU A 13 -17.94 -23.76 4.94
CA GLU A 13 -19.40 -23.85 4.96
C GLU A 13 -19.97 -23.81 6.40
N SER A 14 -19.12 -23.80 7.42
CA SER A 14 -19.52 -23.71 8.83
C SER A 14 -19.74 -22.26 9.28
N LEU A 15 -20.49 -22.06 10.36
CA LEU A 15 -20.68 -20.72 10.94
C LEU A 15 -19.49 -20.32 11.82
N GLU A 16 -18.81 -21.32 12.37
CA GLU A 16 -17.68 -21.23 13.28
C GLU A 16 -16.50 -20.49 12.66
N VAL A 17 -16.29 -20.64 11.34
CA VAL A 17 -15.24 -19.94 10.58
C VAL A 17 -15.36 -18.43 10.63
N TRP A 18 -16.57 -17.90 10.87
CA TRP A 18 -16.84 -16.47 10.95
C TRP A 18 -16.63 -15.91 12.37
N ALA A 19 -16.50 -16.78 13.38
CA ALA A 19 -16.40 -16.36 14.77
C ALA A 19 -15.20 -15.44 15.05
N PRO A 20 -13.98 -15.68 14.51
CA PRO A 20 -12.84 -14.78 14.69
C PRO A 20 -13.10 -13.39 14.10
N ILE A 21 -13.68 -13.30 12.90
CA ILE A 21 -13.99 -12.02 12.23
C ILE A 21 -14.99 -11.21 13.07
N HIS A 22 -16.03 -11.86 13.58
CA HIS A 22 -16.98 -11.19 14.49
C HIS A 22 -16.33 -10.77 15.80
N ALA A 23 -15.41 -11.58 16.35
CA ALA A 23 -14.66 -11.21 17.53
C ALA A 23 -13.78 -9.96 17.27
N TRP A 24 -13.07 -9.90 16.15
CA TRP A 24 -12.25 -8.73 15.77
C TRP A 24 -13.08 -7.45 15.71
N ARG A 25 -14.21 -7.49 14.98
CA ARG A 25 -15.12 -6.34 14.85
C ARG A 25 -15.72 -5.92 16.19
N THR A 26 -16.00 -6.88 17.07
CA THR A 26 -16.51 -6.60 18.42
C THR A 26 -15.43 -5.94 19.28
N LEU A 27 -14.19 -6.44 19.27
CA LEU A 27 -13.06 -5.82 19.97
C LEU A 27 -12.81 -4.39 19.47
N ALA A 28 -12.91 -4.19 18.16
CA ALA A 28 -12.81 -2.87 17.55
C ALA A 28 -13.94 -1.93 18.03
N ALA A 29 -15.19 -2.41 18.06
CA ALA A 29 -16.33 -1.62 18.54
C ALA A 29 -16.26 -1.28 20.04
N LEU A 30 -15.51 -2.05 20.81
CA LEU A 30 -15.24 -1.81 22.24
C LEU A 30 -13.99 -0.95 22.47
N HIS A 31 -13.27 -0.56 21.43
CA HIS A 31 -11.96 0.10 21.50
C HIS A 31 -10.98 -0.66 22.42
N ALA A 32 -10.95 -1.99 22.32
CA ALA A 32 -10.22 -2.85 23.24
C ALA A 32 -8.70 -2.77 22.99
N GLU A 33 -8.01 -1.84 23.65
CA GLU A 33 -6.55 -1.66 23.53
C GLU A 33 -5.76 -2.92 23.89
N GLU A 34 -6.22 -3.72 24.85
CA GLU A 34 -5.60 -5.01 25.22
C GLU A 34 -5.57 -6.02 24.06
N ALA A 35 -6.38 -5.82 23.02
CA ALA A 35 -6.40 -6.68 21.84
C ALA A 35 -5.33 -6.33 20.80
N ILE A 36 -4.64 -5.19 20.90
CA ILE A 36 -3.68 -4.73 19.90
C ILE A 36 -2.58 -5.77 19.67
N GLU A 37 -1.86 -6.16 20.73
CA GLU A 37 -0.74 -7.11 20.63
C GLU A 37 -1.18 -8.52 20.18
N PRO A 38 -2.26 -9.12 20.74
CA PRO A 38 -2.76 -10.39 20.23
C PRO A 38 -3.13 -10.35 18.74
N LEU A 39 -3.74 -9.26 18.26
CA LEU A 39 -4.15 -9.15 16.86
C LEU A 39 -2.96 -8.90 15.92
N LEU A 40 -1.87 -8.29 16.39
CA LEU A 40 -0.65 -8.12 15.59
C LEU A 40 -0.05 -9.47 15.18
N SER A 41 -0.17 -10.48 16.05
CA SER A 41 0.32 -11.82 15.76
C SER A 41 -0.33 -12.48 14.54
N LEU A 42 -1.48 -11.97 14.09
CA LEU A 42 -2.22 -12.48 12.93
C LEU A 42 -1.70 -11.92 11.60
N LEU A 43 -0.96 -10.80 11.60
CA LEU A 43 -0.53 -10.13 10.38
C LEU A 43 0.37 -11.00 9.49
N LYS A 44 1.19 -11.88 10.09
CA LYS A 44 2.02 -12.84 9.37
C LYS A 44 1.23 -13.76 8.41
N ASP A 45 -0.04 -14.04 8.74
CA ASP A 45 -0.86 -14.97 7.97
C ASP A 45 -1.29 -14.39 6.61
N VAL A 46 -1.18 -13.07 6.42
CA VAL A 46 -1.36 -12.45 5.11
C VAL A 46 -0.39 -13.06 4.10
N ASP A 47 0.87 -13.25 4.51
CA ASP A 47 1.90 -13.84 3.67
C ASP A 47 1.96 -15.37 3.81
N GLU A 48 1.93 -15.90 5.05
CA GLU A 48 2.12 -17.33 5.31
C GLU A 48 0.95 -18.19 4.80
N ASN A 49 -0.27 -17.66 4.87
CA ASN A 49 -1.50 -18.39 4.61
C ASN A 49 -2.37 -17.77 3.51
N ASP A 50 -1.88 -16.76 2.78
CA ASP A 50 -2.65 -15.97 1.81
C ASP A 50 -4.00 -15.46 2.41
N ASP A 51 -4.00 -15.04 3.68
CA ASP A 51 -5.22 -14.66 4.39
C ASP A 51 -5.70 -13.25 4.03
N ASP A 52 -6.52 -13.20 2.98
CA ASP A 52 -7.18 -11.99 2.48
C ASP A 52 -8.06 -11.32 3.57
N TRP A 53 -8.56 -12.05 4.58
CA TRP A 53 -9.38 -11.44 5.64
C TRP A 53 -8.56 -10.60 6.60
N VAL A 54 -7.36 -11.05 6.98
CA VAL A 54 -6.48 -10.24 7.84
C VAL A 54 -6.04 -8.98 7.12
N LEU A 55 -5.70 -9.11 5.83
CA LEU A 55 -5.31 -7.98 5.00
C LEU A 55 -6.41 -6.90 4.92
N GLU A 56 -7.68 -7.31 4.84
CA GLU A 56 -8.81 -6.38 4.70
C GLU A 56 -9.38 -5.89 6.05
N GLU A 57 -9.47 -6.76 7.07
CA GLU A 57 -10.12 -6.45 8.34
C GLU A 57 -9.19 -5.79 9.36
N MET A 58 -7.92 -6.20 9.46
CA MET A 58 -7.05 -5.69 10.53
C MET A 58 -6.82 -4.17 10.46
N PRO A 59 -6.59 -3.55 9.29
CA PRO A 59 -6.48 -2.09 9.22
C PRO A 59 -7.73 -1.38 9.73
N GLU A 60 -8.91 -1.90 9.40
CA GLU A 60 -10.21 -1.39 9.86
C GLU A 60 -10.44 -1.61 11.36
N VAL A 61 -9.90 -2.69 11.92
CA VAL A 61 -9.95 -2.97 13.37
C VAL A 61 -9.05 -2.01 14.13
N TYR A 62 -7.79 -1.85 13.73
CA TYR A 62 -6.88 -0.89 14.38
C TYR A 62 -7.37 0.55 14.24
N GLY A 63 -7.93 0.91 13.07
CA GLY A 63 -8.54 2.22 12.86
C GLY A 63 -9.66 2.54 13.85
N ARG A 64 -10.45 1.54 14.26
CA ARG A 64 -11.52 1.70 15.27
C ARG A 64 -11.02 1.59 16.71
N ILE A 65 -9.99 0.78 16.98
CA ILE A 65 -9.34 0.77 18.31
C ILE A 65 -8.73 2.15 18.58
N GLY A 66 -8.12 2.75 17.56
CA GLY A 66 -7.70 4.14 17.56
C GLY A 66 -6.23 4.35 17.91
N PRO A 67 -5.87 5.56 18.39
CA PRO A 67 -4.48 6.02 18.44
C PRO A 67 -3.55 5.19 19.32
N ALA A 68 -4.08 4.49 20.31
CA ALA A 68 -3.30 3.60 21.18
C ALA A 68 -2.55 2.48 20.41
N ALA A 69 -2.99 2.15 19.19
CA ALA A 69 -2.34 1.15 18.34
C ALA A 69 -1.14 1.69 17.54
N ILE A 70 -0.95 3.01 17.45
CA ILE A 70 0.12 3.62 16.64
C ILE A 70 1.51 3.10 17.02
N PRO A 71 1.92 3.07 18.30
CA PRO A 71 3.28 2.62 18.65
C PRO A 71 3.54 1.16 18.27
N ALA A 72 2.55 0.29 18.44
CA ALA A 72 2.68 -1.14 18.16
C ALA A 72 2.74 -1.40 16.64
N LEU A 73 1.90 -0.71 15.85
CA LEU A 73 1.94 -0.78 14.39
C LEU A 73 3.24 -0.18 13.82
N ALA A 74 3.74 0.91 14.41
CA ALA A 74 5.02 1.50 14.02
C ALA A 74 6.17 0.53 14.24
N ALA A 75 6.23 -0.14 15.40
CA ALA A 75 7.23 -1.15 15.70
C ALA A 75 7.14 -2.34 14.74
N TYR A 76 5.93 -2.85 14.49
CA TYR A 76 5.72 -3.97 13.57
C TYR A 76 6.14 -3.63 12.14
N MET A 77 5.79 -2.44 11.65
CA MET A 77 6.19 -1.97 10.32
C MET A 77 7.71 -1.83 10.18
N ALA A 78 8.40 -1.37 11.22
CA ALA A 78 9.84 -1.14 11.19
C ALA A 78 10.68 -2.43 11.29
N ASP A 79 10.12 -3.52 11.82
CA ASP A 79 10.81 -4.80 11.94
C ASP A 79 10.91 -5.52 10.58
N THR A 80 12.10 -5.52 9.99
CA THR A 80 12.39 -6.14 8.70
C THR A 80 12.45 -7.68 8.75
N THR A 81 12.31 -8.29 9.93
CA THR A 81 12.12 -9.75 10.06
C THR A 81 10.69 -10.17 9.73
N HIS A 82 9.73 -9.24 9.73
CA HIS A 82 8.37 -9.47 9.26
C HIS A 82 8.28 -9.44 7.73
N LEU A 83 7.34 -10.22 7.21
CA LEU A 83 7.10 -10.35 5.77
C LEU A 83 6.43 -9.09 5.20
N THR A 84 6.61 -8.90 3.88
CA THR A 84 6.21 -7.70 3.15
C THR A 84 4.74 -7.34 3.35
N TRP A 85 3.79 -8.26 3.13
CA TRP A 85 2.36 -7.93 3.21
C TRP A 85 1.87 -7.74 4.64
N ALA A 86 2.47 -8.42 5.60
CA ALA A 86 2.23 -8.17 7.02
C ALA A 86 2.63 -6.73 7.40
N ARG A 87 3.81 -6.26 6.94
CA ARG A 87 4.27 -4.87 7.16
C ARG A 87 3.36 -3.85 6.43
N VAL A 88 2.96 -4.12 5.19
CA VAL A 88 1.98 -3.30 4.44
C VAL A 88 0.64 -3.22 5.16
N THR A 89 0.20 -4.30 5.82
CA THR A 89 -1.04 -4.29 6.61
C THR A 89 -0.91 -3.38 7.84
N ALA A 90 0.26 -3.34 8.48
CA ALA A 90 0.53 -2.40 9.57
C ALA A 90 0.52 -0.93 9.09
N VAL A 91 1.12 -0.65 7.92
CA VAL A 91 1.05 0.67 7.26
C VAL A 91 -0.41 1.10 7.04
N SER A 92 -1.21 0.19 6.49
CA SER A 92 -2.64 0.42 6.26
C SER A 92 -3.41 0.67 7.57
N GLY A 93 -3.01 0.04 8.67
CA GLY A 93 -3.55 0.32 10.00
C GLY A 93 -3.28 1.76 10.46
N LEU A 94 -2.04 2.24 10.31
CA LEU A 94 -1.67 3.64 10.63
C LEU A 94 -2.46 4.65 9.79
N GLU A 95 -2.66 4.34 8.50
CA GLU A 95 -3.51 5.13 7.59
C GLU A 95 -4.96 5.18 8.10
N LYS A 96 -5.54 4.03 8.46
CA LYS A 96 -6.93 3.94 8.94
C LYS A 96 -7.14 4.67 10.25
N ILE A 97 -6.18 4.59 11.18
CA ILE A 97 -6.20 5.37 12.42
C ILE A 97 -6.27 6.86 12.09
N ALA A 98 -5.37 7.38 11.26
CA ALA A 98 -5.37 8.80 10.92
C ALA A 98 -6.63 9.26 10.17
N GLN A 99 -7.28 8.37 9.39
CA GLN A 99 -8.55 8.67 8.72
C GLN A 99 -9.74 8.71 9.69
N MET A 100 -9.78 7.82 10.69
CA MET A 100 -10.87 7.72 11.66
C MET A 100 -10.69 8.64 12.87
N HIS A 101 -9.43 9.01 13.18
CA HIS A 101 -8.99 9.85 14.28
C HIS A 101 -8.13 11.01 13.75
N PRO A 102 -8.75 12.07 13.20
CA PRO A 102 -8.01 13.19 12.59
C PRO A 102 -7.01 13.87 13.53
N GLU A 103 -7.25 13.84 14.84
CA GLU A 103 -6.34 14.33 15.87
C GLU A 103 -4.99 13.60 15.90
N SER A 104 -4.94 12.37 15.39
CA SER A 104 -3.74 11.54 15.33
C SER A 104 -3.09 11.52 13.95
N ARG A 105 -3.60 12.32 13.00
CA ARG A 105 -3.03 12.43 11.65
C ARG A 105 -1.54 12.74 11.70
N ASP A 106 -1.15 13.77 12.45
CA ASP A 106 0.23 14.25 12.46
C ASP A 106 1.18 13.22 13.07
N GLU A 107 0.72 12.45 14.07
CA GLU A 107 1.48 11.36 14.66
C GLU A 107 1.68 10.20 13.65
N SER A 108 0.62 9.74 13.00
CA SER A 108 0.72 8.71 11.95
C SER A 108 1.60 9.16 10.78
N VAL A 109 1.46 10.42 10.34
CA VAL A 109 2.30 10.98 9.26
C VAL A 109 3.76 11.04 9.68
N ALA A 110 4.06 11.41 10.94
CA ALA A 110 5.43 11.41 11.45
C ALA A 110 6.04 10.01 11.43
N VAL A 111 5.30 8.99 11.89
CA VAL A 111 5.73 7.58 11.85
C VAL A 111 5.99 7.10 10.42
N LEU A 112 5.06 7.35 9.50
CA LEU A 112 5.19 6.95 8.09
C LEU A 112 6.35 7.68 7.41
N THR A 113 6.53 8.97 7.70
CA THR A 113 7.65 9.77 7.17
C THR A 113 8.99 9.27 7.71
N GLU A 114 9.05 8.86 8.97
CA GLU A 114 10.25 8.25 9.55
C GLU A 114 10.60 6.94 8.85
N GLN A 115 9.62 6.04 8.66
CA GLN A 115 9.83 4.80 7.91
C GLN A 115 10.36 5.06 6.51
N LEU A 116 9.78 6.06 5.82
CA LEU A 116 10.18 6.39 4.46
C LEU A 116 11.64 6.84 4.36
N LYS A 117 12.28 7.32 5.42
CA LYS A 117 13.71 7.70 5.37
C LYS A 117 14.62 6.51 5.02
N GLY A 118 14.19 5.28 5.30
CA GLY A 118 14.91 4.05 4.97
C GLY A 118 14.62 3.48 3.57
N TYR A 119 13.96 4.23 2.67
CA TYR A 119 13.48 3.73 1.37
C TYR A 119 14.55 3.06 0.49
N GLU A 120 15.83 3.39 0.66
CA GLU A 120 16.92 2.82 -0.14
C GLU A 120 17.10 1.32 0.16
N ASP A 121 17.01 0.93 1.43
CA ASP A 121 17.25 -0.43 1.90
C ASP A 121 15.95 -1.23 2.12
N ASP A 122 14.79 -0.57 2.13
CA ASP A 122 13.50 -1.22 2.41
C ASP A 122 12.90 -1.93 1.19
N ASP A 123 11.92 -2.78 1.43
CA ASP A 123 11.15 -3.45 0.38
C ASP A 123 10.35 -2.42 -0.46
N ILE A 124 10.31 -2.62 -1.78
CA ILE A 124 9.67 -1.68 -2.71
C ILE A 124 8.15 -1.61 -2.51
N ASP A 125 7.49 -2.73 -2.17
CA ASP A 125 6.05 -2.77 -1.89
C ASP A 125 5.74 -2.05 -0.56
N VAL A 126 6.59 -2.21 0.46
CA VAL A 126 6.45 -1.46 1.73
C VAL A 126 6.65 0.03 1.50
N THR A 127 7.72 0.41 0.80
CA THR A 127 8.00 1.83 0.46
C THR A 127 6.83 2.44 -0.31
N THR A 128 6.30 1.71 -1.30
CA THR A 128 5.15 2.14 -2.09
C THR A 128 3.90 2.32 -1.23
N SER A 129 3.63 1.37 -0.32
CA SER A 129 2.48 1.47 0.59
C SER A 129 2.60 2.66 1.54
N VAL A 130 3.80 2.95 2.06
CA VAL A 130 4.03 4.13 2.91
C VAL A 130 3.72 5.42 2.15
N ILE A 131 4.20 5.55 0.91
CA ILE A 131 3.91 6.70 0.06
C ILE A 131 2.41 6.80 -0.25
N GLU A 132 1.76 5.68 -0.59
CA GLU A 132 0.31 5.66 -0.83
C GLU A 132 -0.47 6.21 0.37
N SER A 133 -0.14 5.76 1.58
CA SER A 133 -0.78 6.24 2.81
C SER A 133 -0.49 7.72 3.05
N LEU A 134 0.75 8.20 2.87
CA LEU A 134 1.10 9.62 2.98
C LEU A 134 0.30 10.50 2.00
N VAL A 135 0.08 10.03 0.77
CA VAL A 135 -0.72 10.73 -0.25
C VAL A 135 -2.19 10.79 0.14
N LYS A 136 -2.77 9.68 0.63
CA LYS A 136 -4.15 9.65 1.11
C LYS A 136 -4.37 10.56 2.33
N LEU A 137 -3.36 10.67 3.20
CA LEU A 137 -3.36 11.58 4.35
C LEU A 137 -3.01 13.03 4.01
N LYS A 138 -2.77 13.33 2.71
CA LYS A 138 -2.41 14.67 2.22
C LYS A 138 -1.16 15.23 2.91
N ALA A 139 -0.15 14.40 3.15
CA ALA A 139 1.10 14.78 3.81
C ALA A 139 2.04 15.54 2.85
N VAL A 140 1.68 16.78 2.52
CA VAL A 140 2.48 17.67 1.66
C VAL A 140 3.89 17.92 2.22
N GLU A 141 4.02 17.90 3.54
CA GLU A 141 5.26 18.02 4.30
C GLU A 141 6.28 16.91 3.97
N ALA A 142 5.82 15.73 3.55
CA ALA A 142 6.67 14.59 3.20
C ALA A 142 7.04 14.56 1.69
N ALA A 143 6.52 15.49 0.88
CA ALA A 143 6.72 15.49 -0.58
C ALA A 143 8.19 15.44 -1.02
N PRO A 144 9.14 16.19 -0.41
CA PRO A 144 10.55 16.11 -0.80
C PRO A 144 11.19 14.73 -0.56
N LEU A 145 10.67 13.95 0.40
CA LEU A 145 11.15 12.60 0.66
C LEU A 145 10.52 11.60 -0.32
N MET A 146 9.23 11.75 -0.63
CA MET A 146 8.57 10.96 -1.67
C MET A 146 9.26 11.14 -3.02
N GLU A 147 9.55 12.38 -3.43
CA GLU A 147 10.26 12.69 -4.68
C GLU A 147 11.60 11.97 -4.78
N ARG A 148 12.37 11.93 -3.69
CA ARG A 148 13.65 11.21 -3.64
C ARG A 148 13.48 9.72 -3.82
N ALA A 149 12.45 9.11 -3.20
CA ALA A 149 12.16 7.70 -3.40
C ALA A 149 11.78 7.37 -4.86
N PHE A 150 10.98 8.23 -5.51
CA PHE A 150 10.69 8.11 -6.95
C PHE A 150 11.95 8.26 -7.81
N ALA A 151 12.78 9.27 -7.54
CA ALA A 151 14.02 9.51 -8.28
C ALA A 151 15.03 8.36 -8.13
N ALA A 152 14.97 7.63 -7.02
CA ALA A 152 15.81 6.47 -6.74
C ALA A 152 15.24 5.14 -7.29
N ASP A 153 14.12 5.16 -8.01
CA ASP A 153 13.42 3.95 -8.51
C ASP A 153 13.04 2.97 -7.37
N ARG A 154 12.66 3.52 -6.21
CA ARG A 154 12.26 2.77 -5.00
C ARG A 154 10.75 2.73 -4.79
N VAL A 155 9.99 2.95 -5.85
CA VAL A 155 8.52 2.98 -5.83
C VAL A 155 7.99 2.16 -7.00
N ASP A 156 7.02 1.28 -6.75
CA ASP A 156 6.30 0.59 -7.82
C ASP A 156 5.37 1.59 -8.53
N THR A 157 5.90 2.20 -9.59
CA THR A 157 5.16 3.16 -10.43
C THR A 157 3.99 2.54 -11.17
N PHE A 158 3.94 1.20 -11.33
CA PHE A 158 2.77 0.54 -11.91
C PHE A 158 1.59 0.56 -10.93
N ALA A 159 1.87 0.43 -9.63
CA ALA A 159 0.86 0.51 -8.58
C ALA A 159 0.51 1.97 -8.22
N MET A 160 1.52 2.82 -8.04
CA MET A 160 1.37 4.18 -7.51
C MET A 160 1.03 5.23 -8.57
N GLY A 161 1.40 5.00 -9.83
CA GLY A 161 1.54 6.07 -10.82
C GLY A 161 2.92 6.73 -10.74
N ASP A 162 3.13 7.78 -11.53
CA ASP A 162 4.38 8.54 -11.52
C ASP A 162 4.33 9.72 -10.52
N TRP A 163 5.47 10.36 -10.31
CA TRP A 163 5.58 11.50 -9.39
C TRP A 163 4.66 12.67 -9.77
N TYR A 164 4.39 12.87 -11.07
CA TYR A 164 3.49 13.92 -11.54
C TYR A 164 2.05 13.71 -11.06
N GLU A 165 1.56 12.47 -11.15
CA GLU A 165 0.25 12.10 -10.65
C GLU A 165 0.18 12.28 -9.13
N VAL A 166 1.23 11.91 -8.41
CA VAL A 166 1.32 12.14 -6.96
C VAL A 166 1.30 13.63 -6.60
N GLN A 167 2.01 14.49 -7.34
CA GLN A 167 1.98 15.94 -7.12
C GLN A 167 0.57 16.52 -7.29
N VAL A 168 -0.18 16.03 -8.29
CA VAL A 168 -1.58 16.43 -8.49
C VAL A 168 -2.46 15.92 -7.35
N GLU A 169 -2.30 14.65 -6.94
CA GLU A 169 -3.07 14.09 -5.83
C GLU A 169 -2.81 14.82 -4.51
N LEU A 170 -1.57 15.27 -4.26
CA LEU A 170 -1.21 16.09 -3.10
C LEU A 170 -1.68 17.55 -3.20
N GLY A 171 -2.15 18.00 -4.38
CA GLY A 171 -2.54 19.39 -4.62
C GLY A 171 -1.35 20.34 -4.76
N LEU A 172 -0.15 19.83 -5.04
CA LEU A 172 1.06 20.62 -5.28
C LEU A 172 1.08 21.26 -6.67
N LYS A 173 0.38 20.64 -7.63
CA LYS A 173 0.24 21.11 -9.02
C LYS A 173 -1.17 20.83 -9.52
N SER A 174 -1.62 21.62 -10.49
CA SER A 174 -2.78 21.29 -11.32
C SER A 174 -2.45 20.17 -12.32
N GLU A 175 -3.48 19.50 -12.83
CA GLU A 175 -3.33 18.48 -13.88
C GLU A 175 -2.70 19.07 -15.15
N GLU A 176 -3.01 20.32 -15.49
CA GLU A 176 -2.46 21.02 -16.65
C GLU A 176 -0.95 21.27 -16.52
N GLU A 177 -0.51 21.79 -15.38
CA GLU A 177 0.91 22.02 -15.09
C GLU A 177 1.72 20.72 -15.11
N ALA A 178 1.18 19.66 -14.51
CA ALA A 178 1.83 18.35 -14.48
C ALA A 178 1.98 17.76 -15.90
N LEU A 179 0.95 17.91 -16.76
CA LEU A 179 0.99 17.47 -18.15
C LEU A 179 1.99 18.26 -19.00
N GLU A 180 2.05 19.58 -18.80
CA GLU A 180 3.00 20.44 -19.50
C GLU A 180 4.44 20.07 -19.14
N GLU A 181 4.73 19.87 -17.85
CA GLU A 181 6.06 19.48 -17.41
C GLU A 181 6.47 18.09 -17.90
N ARG A 182 5.54 17.12 -17.86
CA ARG A 182 5.74 15.78 -18.44
C ARG A 182 6.09 15.87 -19.93
N ARG A 183 5.40 16.73 -20.69
CA ARG A 183 5.69 16.98 -22.10
C ARG A 183 7.08 17.59 -22.28
N ASN A 184 7.42 18.59 -21.47
CA ASN A 184 8.71 19.28 -21.55
C ASN A 184 9.86 18.31 -21.25
N GLN A 185 9.73 17.45 -20.24
CA GLN A 185 10.72 16.40 -19.96
C GLN A 185 10.86 15.42 -21.12
N ALA A 186 9.77 14.98 -21.73
CA ALA A 186 9.82 14.09 -22.90
C ALA A 186 10.56 14.72 -24.09
N VAL A 187 10.34 16.02 -24.33
CA VAL A 187 11.07 16.78 -25.37
C VAL A 187 12.56 16.82 -25.04
N VAL A 188 12.93 17.16 -23.79
CA VAL A 188 14.33 17.20 -23.35
C VAL A 188 15.00 15.83 -23.53
N GLN A 189 14.35 14.75 -23.11
CA GLN A 189 14.88 13.40 -23.22
C GLN A 189 15.07 12.96 -24.68
N SER A 190 14.15 13.34 -25.57
CA SER A 190 14.27 13.11 -27.02
C SER A 190 15.45 13.87 -27.62
N VAL A 191 15.63 15.14 -27.26
CA VAL A 191 16.77 15.96 -27.72
C VAL A 191 18.10 15.37 -27.24
N LEU A 192 18.21 15.02 -25.96
CA LEU A 192 19.42 14.41 -25.40
C LEU A 192 19.78 13.08 -26.08
N SER A 193 18.77 12.24 -26.33
CA SER A 193 18.95 10.96 -27.02
C SER A 193 19.44 11.13 -28.47
N ASN A 194 18.95 12.14 -29.18
CA ASN A 194 19.35 12.43 -30.56
C ASN A 194 20.77 13.05 -30.65
N ILE A 195 21.17 13.86 -29.67
CA ILE A 195 22.52 14.43 -29.59
C ILE A 195 23.57 13.34 -29.30
N GLY A 196 23.26 12.36 -28.46
CA GLY A 196 24.15 11.23 -28.15
C GLY A 196 24.34 10.22 -29.30
N ALA A 197 23.42 10.18 -30.27
CA ALA A 197 23.42 9.18 -31.36
C ALA A 197 23.94 9.72 -32.71
N GLY A 198 24.37 10.99 -32.80
CA GLY A 198 24.91 11.56 -34.05
C GLY A 198 23.91 11.62 -35.22
N GLY A 199 22.60 11.67 -34.95
CA GLY A 199 21.53 11.56 -35.95
C GLY A 199 20.66 12.81 -36.10
N SER A 200 20.21 13.06 -37.34
CA SER A 200 19.43 14.23 -37.73
C SER A 200 18.06 14.32 -37.05
N LEU A 201 17.59 15.57 -36.87
CA LEU A 201 16.31 15.91 -36.26
C LEU A 201 15.14 15.31 -37.08
N SER A 202 14.55 14.22 -36.58
CA SER A 202 13.17 13.87 -36.91
C SER A 202 12.33 13.84 -35.63
N VAL A 203 11.56 14.91 -35.42
CA VAL A 203 10.55 14.94 -34.36
C VAL A 203 9.33 14.19 -34.90
N SER A 204 9.23 12.89 -34.59
CA SER A 204 8.01 12.13 -34.88
C SER A 204 6.97 12.48 -33.81
N ALA A 205 5.93 13.21 -34.22
CA ALA A 205 4.89 13.74 -33.36
C ALA A 205 3.82 12.72 -32.91
N ASN A 206 4.11 11.41 -32.92
CA ASN A 206 3.09 10.40 -32.60
C ASN A 206 3.64 9.29 -31.70
N ALA A 207 3.43 9.43 -30.39
CA ALA A 207 3.26 8.31 -29.47
C ALA A 207 2.66 8.79 -28.13
N TYR A 208 1.48 9.42 -28.16
CA TYR A 208 0.67 9.58 -26.95
C TYR A 208 -0.48 8.58 -27.00
N THR A 209 -0.19 7.34 -26.60
CA THR A 209 -1.25 6.42 -26.22
C THR A 209 -1.75 6.87 -24.85
N ARG A 210 -2.94 7.48 -24.80
CA ARG A 210 -3.66 7.71 -23.54
C ARG A 210 -3.81 6.38 -22.81
N HIS A 211 -3.03 6.17 -21.75
CA HIS A 211 -3.44 5.24 -20.71
C HIS A 211 -4.30 6.00 -19.72
N THR A 212 -5.59 6.13 -20.03
CA THR A 212 -6.58 6.39 -18.98
C THR A 212 -6.80 5.09 -18.22
N SER A 213 -5.90 4.74 -17.30
CA SER A 213 -6.22 3.75 -16.28
C SER A 213 -7.05 4.42 -15.20
N ARG A 214 -8.37 4.45 -15.45
CA ARG A 214 -9.35 4.52 -14.37
C ARG A 214 -8.96 3.49 -13.30
N ARG A 215 -8.83 3.96 -12.05
CA ARG A 215 -8.72 3.18 -10.82
C ARG A 215 -9.46 1.84 -10.92
N SER A 216 -8.72 0.72 -11.02
CA SER A 216 -9.19 -0.64 -10.71
C SER A 216 -8.02 -1.62 -10.43
N GLY A 217 -6.89 -1.12 -9.94
CA GLY A 217 -5.70 -1.94 -9.63
C GLY A 217 -5.99 -3.06 -8.64
N GLY A 218 -6.86 -2.80 -7.65
CA GLY A 218 -7.34 -3.80 -6.69
C GLY A 218 -8.04 -4.99 -7.36
N ASP A 219 -8.94 -4.75 -8.31
CA ASP A 219 -9.71 -5.80 -8.97
C ASP A 219 -8.87 -6.66 -9.93
N ARG A 220 -7.84 -6.07 -10.57
CA ARG A 220 -6.95 -6.79 -11.48
C ARG A 220 -5.90 -7.63 -10.74
N LYS A 221 -5.38 -7.18 -9.60
CA LYS A 221 -4.49 -7.98 -8.74
C LYS A 221 -5.26 -9.14 -8.10
N LYS A 222 -6.50 -8.90 -7.64
CA LYS A 222 -7.45 -9.95 -7.21
C LYS A 222 -7.75 -10.96 -8.34
N ALA A 223 -7.91 -10.51 -9.60
CA ALA A 223 -8.15 -11.41 -10.74
C ALA A 223 -6.93 -12.28 -11.10
N LYS A 224 -5.71 -11.74 -11.08
CA LYS A 224 -4.47 -12.52 -11.32
C LYS A 224 -4.24 -13.56 -10.22
N ASN A 225 -4.42 -13.19 -8.95
CA ASN A 225 -4.31 -14.12 -7.84
C ASN A 225 -5.42 -15.19 -7.87
N LYS A 226 -6.64 -14.84 -8.30
CA LYS A 226 -7.74 -15.81 -8.51
C LYS A 226 -7.46 -16.82 -9.63
N MET A 227 -6.85 -16.40 -10.74
CA MET A 227 -6.44 -17.32 -11.83
C MET A 227 -5.29 -18.25 -11.39
N ALA A 228 -4.32 -17.74 -10.63
CA ALA A 228 -3.27 -18.55 -10.02
C ALA A 228 -3.83 -19.55 -8.98
N LYS A 229 -4.79 -19.13 -8.13
CA LYS A 229 -5.55 -19.97 -7.18
C LYS A 229 -6.30 -21.11 -7.90
N GLN A 230 -6.96 -20.85 -9.05
CA GLN A 230 -7.65 -21.89 -9.83
C GLN A 230 -6.69 -22.90 -10.48
N SER A 231 -5.51 -22.47 -10.93
CA SER A 231 -4.49 -23.34 -11.49
C SER A 231 -3.87 -24.27 -10.43
N ARG A 232 -3.53 -23.74 -9.25
CA ARG A 232 -2.99 -24.51 -8.12
C ARG A 232 -4.01 -25.53 -7.56
N LYS A 233 -5.29 -25.15 -7.43
CA LYS A 233 -6.37 -26.06 -6.99
C LYS A 233 -6.65 -27.18 -7.99
N LYS A 234 -6.50 -26.93 -9.31
CA LYS A 234 -6.60 -27.97 -10.36
C LYS A 234 -5.42 -28.94 -10.34
N ASN A 235 -4.21 -28.47 -10.02
CA ASN A 235 -3.04 -29.34 -9.92
C ASN A 235 -3.03 -30.20 -8.65
N LYS A 236 -3.59 -29.71 -7.54
CA LYS A 236 -3.71 -30.48 -6.28
C LYS A 236 -4.79 -31.57 -6.32
N LYS A 237 -5.81 -31.45 -7.19
CA LYS A 237 -6.83 -32.50 -7.43
C LYS A 237 -6.40 -33.59 -8.43
N ARG A 238 -5.23 -33.43 -9.06
CA ARG A 238 -4.66 -34.36 -10.06
C ARG A 238 -3.53 -35.23 -9.51
N ARG A 239 -3.21 -35.09 -8.23
CA ARG A 239 -2.37 -36.02 -7.44
C ARG A 239 -3.27 -36.71 -6.43
#